data_AF-A0A1A7Y298-F1
#
_entry.id   AF-A0A1A7Y298-F1
#
_cell.length_a   1.000
_cell.length_b   1.000
_cell.length_c   1.000
_cell.angle_alpha   90.00
_cell.angle_beta   90.00
_cell.angle_gamma   90.00
#
_symmetry.space_group_name_H-M   'P 1'
#
loop_
_entity.id
_entity.type
_entity.pdbx_description
1 polymer ?
#
loop_
_entity_poly.entity_id
_entity_poly.type
_entity_poly.pdbx_seq_one_letter_code
_entity_poly.pdbx_strand_id
1 'polypeptide(L)'
;MTSLALQLKRLALPQSDPNLFTRKEVASLLFDPKDAAAMDRSTFYALGCTGLEELLGIEPAFLEFQDTLFSPASMTLERSVQSKEVNEKLDAGISLFLTRLCPYF
;
A
#
# COMPACT_ATOMS: atom_id res chain seq x y z
N MET A 1 -27.56 -2.52 24.57
CA MET A 1 -26.09 -2.57 24.53
C MET A 1 -25.55 -1.67 25.63
N THR A 2 -24.59 -2.12 26.45
CA THR A 2 -24.12 -1.38 27.64
C THR A 2 -23.06 -0.33 27.29
N SER A 3 -22.96 0.73 28.11
CA SER A 3 -22.03 1.86 27.95
C SER A 3 -20.57 1.41 27.76
N LEU A 4 -20.14 0.39 28.50
CA LEU A 4 -18.79 -0.18 28.42
C LEU A 4 -18.48 -0.79 27.04
N ALA A 5 -19.43 -1.50 26.44
CA ALA A 5 -19.25 -2.09 25.11
C ALA A 5 -19.07 -1.00 24.04
N LEU A 6 -19.73 0.15 24.21
CA LEU A 6 -19.62 1.30 23.32
C LEU A 6 -18.28 2.04 23.50
N GLN A 7 -17.78 2.13 24.74
CA GLN A 7 -16.45 2.67 25.06
C GLN A 7 -15.33 1.77 24.52
N LEU A 8 -15.43 0.46 24.68
CA LEU A 8 -14.47 -0.51 24.13
C LEU A 8 -14.43 -0.44 22.60
N LYS A 9 -15.59 -0.32 21.93
CA LYS A 9 -15.64 -0.18 20.47
C LYS A 9 -14.99 1.11 19.96
N ARG A 10 -15.02 2.19 20.74
CA ARG A 10 -14.32 3.45 20.41
C ARG A 10 -12.81 3.36 20.63
N LEU A 11 -12.38 2.52 21.56
CA LEU A 11 -10.96 2.28 21.87
C LEU A 11 -10.34 1.16 21.05
N ALA A 12 -11.16 0.34 20.38
CA ALA A 12 -10.69 -0.70 19.49
C ALA A 12 -9.89 -0.05 18.36
N LEU A 13 -8.57 -0.27 18.38
CA LEU A 13 -7.69 0.11 17.29
C LEU A 13 -8.09 -0.70 16.05
N PRO A 14 -7.99 -0.15 14.82
CA PRO A 14 -8.27 -0.88 13.59
C PRO A 14 -7.57 -2.25 13.53
N GLN A 15 -6.38 -2.33 14.13
CA GLN A 15 -5.51 -3.50 14.25
C GLN A 15 -6.12 -4.68 15.03
N SER A 16 -7.21 -4.47 15.78
CA SER A 16 -7.87 -5.50 16.58
C SER A 16 -9.07 -6.14 15.88
N ASP A 17 -9.36 -5.79 14.62
CA ASP A 17 -10.45 -6.40 13.85
C ASP A 17 -10.09 -7.85 13.47
N PRO A 18 -10.84 -8.88 13.94
CA PRO A 18 -10.60 -10.27 13.57
C PRO A 18 -10.68 -10.52 12.04
N ASN A 19 -11.39 -9.66 11.31
CA ASN A 19 -11.47 -9.76 9.84
C ASN A 19 -10.15 -9.42 9.14
N LEU A 20 -9.20 -8.74 9.80
CA LEU A 20 -7.86 -8.52 9.26
C LEU A 20 -7.11 -9.84 9.04
N PHE A 21 -7.34 -10.85 9.89
CA PHE A 21 -6.67 -12.15 9.82
C PHE A 21 -7.37 -13.16 8.90
N THR A 22 -8.56 -12.82 8.40
CA THR A 22 -9.41 -13.74 7.60
C THR A 22 -9.91 -13.07 6.32
N ARG A 23 -9.15 -12.10 5.80
CA ARG A 23 -9.55 -11.32 4.64
C ARG A 23 -9.59 -12.23 3.39
N LYS A 24 -10.78 -12.68 3.03
CA LYS A 24 -11.01 -13.60 1.90
C LYS A 24 -10.79 -12.95 0.53
N GLU A 25 -10.83 -11.62 0.48
CA GLU A 25 -10.69 -10.83 -0.74
C GLU A 25 -9.89 -9.54 -0.48
N VAL A 26 -8.93 -9.26 -1.35
CA VAL A 26 -8.10 -8.05 -1.32
C VAL A 26 -8.35 -7.27 -2.61
N ALA A 27 -8.51 -5.95 -2.51
CA ALA A 27 -8.68 -5.11 -3.68
C ALA A 27 -7.40 -5.17 -4.55
N SER A 28 -7.57 -5.49 -5.84
CA SER A 28 -6.49 -5.63 -6.80
C SER A 28 -6.94 -5.12 -8.16
N LEU A 29 -6.02 -4.50 -8.90
CA LEU A 29 -6.24 -4.07 -10.27
C LEU A 29 -5.85 -5.16 -11.30
N LEU A 30 -4.88 -6.00 -10.95
CA LEU A 30 -4.27 -6.98 -11.87
C LEU A 30 -4.80 -8.41 -11.68
N PHE A 31 -5.35 -8.72 -10.51
CA PHE A 31 -5.75 -10.09 -10.14
C PHE A 31 -7.17 -10.11 -9.61
N ASP A 32 -7.83 -11.26 -9.70
CA ASP A 32 -9.10 -11.47 -9.00
C ASP A 32 -8.91 -11.24 -7.49
N PRO A 33 -9.86 -10.60 -6.78
CA PRO A 33 -9.71 -10.30 -5.36
C PRO A 33 -9.41 -11.52 -4.47
N LYS A 34 -9.88 -12.72 -4.83
CA LYS A 34 -9.61 -13.96 -4.09
C LYS A 34 -8.20 -14.47 -4.32
N ASP A 35 -7.74 -14.42 -5.57
CA ASP A 35 -6.38 -14.81 -5.92
C ASP A 35 -5.37 -13.85 -5.28
N ALA A 36 -5.64 -12.54 -5.34
CA ALA A 36 -4.83 -11.51 -4.70
C ALA A 36 -4.72 -11.72 -3.18
N ALA A 37 -5.78 -12.20 -2.53
CA ALA A 37 -5.78 -12.47 -1.09
C ALA A 37 -4.87 -13.66 -0.71
N ALA A 38 -4.57 -14.56 -1.64
CA ALA A 38 -3.66 -15.69 -1.43
C ALA A 38 -2.19 -15.37 -1.76
N MET A 39 -1.91 -14.19 -2.31
CA MET A 39 -0.55 -13.78 -2.71
C MET A 39 0.19 -13.07 -1.57
N ASP A 40 1.49 -13.36 -1.48
CA ASP A 40 2.37 -12.70 -0.52
C ASP A 40 2.74 -11.27 -0.96
N ARG A 41 3.00 -10.41 0.02
CA ARG A 41 3.46 -9.03 -0.21
C ARG A 41 4.77 -8.96 -1.02
N SER A 42 5.67 -9.91 -0.83
CA SER A 42 6.93 -10.01 -1.58
C SER A 42 6.67 -10.22 -3.08
N THR A 43 5.63 -10.96 -3.44
CA THR A 43 5.23 -11.18 -4.83
C THR A 43 4.73 -9.88 -5.46
N PHE A 44 3.89 -9.12 -4.76
CA PHE A 44 3.45 -7.79 -5.23
C PHE A 44 4.61 -6.81 -5.35
N TYR A 45 5.54 -6.83 -4.38
CA TYR A 45 6.73 -6.00 -4.42
C TYR A 45 7.60 -6.29 -5.64
N ALA A 46 7.93 -7.57 -5.88
CA ALA A 46 8.72 -7.98 -7.04
C ALA A 46 8.06 -7.60 -8.38
N LEU A 47 6.74 -7.78 -8.49
CA LEU A 47 5.97 -7.36 -9.66
C LEU A 47 6.03 -5.84 -9.84
N GLY A 48 5.86 -5.06 -8.77
CA GLY A 48 5.95 -3.60 -8.79
C GLY A 48 7.33 -3.10 -9.20
N CYS A 49 8.41 -3.70 -8.70
CA CYS A 49 9.78 -3.36 -9.09
C CYS A 49 10.05 -3.68 -10.57
N THR A 50 9.58 -4.83 -11.06
CA THR A 50 9.69 -5.18 -12.49
C THR A 50 8.98 -4.15 -13.37
N GLY A 51 7.76 -3.75 -13.00
CA GLY A 51 7.04 -2.70 -13.71
C GLY A 51 7.73 -1.33 -13.66
N LEU A 52 8.37 -0.98 -12.54
CA LEU A 52 9.18 0.24 -12.44
C LEU A 52 10.39 0.19 -13.38
N GLU A 53 11.08 -0.95 -13.48
CA GLU A 53 12.21 -1.13 -14.41
C GLU A 53 11.79 -0.95 -15.87
N GLU A 54 10.60 -1.45 -16.25
CA GLU A 54 10.04 -1.22 -17.58
C GLU A 54 9.72 0.27 -17.82
N LEU A 55 9.13 0.95 -16.83
CA LEU A 55 8.85 2.40 -16.90
C LEU A 55 10.14 3.23 -17.02
N LEU A 56 11.22 2.82 -16.35
CA LEU A 56 12.54 3.46 -16.47
C LEU A 56 13.13 3.35 -17.88
N GLY A 57 12.78 2.30 -18.63
CA GLY A 57 13.13 2.18 -20.04
C GLY A 57 12.43 3.22 -20.93
N ILE A 58 11.35 3.82 -20.46
CA ILE A 58 10.55 4.84 -21.17
C ILE A 58 10.90 6.25 -20.68
N GLU A 59 10.91 6.46 -19.37
CA GLU A 59 11.13 7.76 -18.72
C GLU A 59 12.06 7.64 -17.51
N PRO A 60 13.31 8.14 -17.62
CA PRO A 60 14.29 8.06 -16.54
C PRO A 60 13.87 8.78 -15.24
N ALA A 61 12.93 9.73 -15.30
CA ALA A 61 12.46 10.44 -14.12
C ALA A 61 11.85 9.49 -13.06
N PHE A 62 11.43 8.28 -13.43
CA PHE A 62 10.92 7.30 -12.46
C PHE A 62 11.99 6.78 -11.48
N LEU A 63 13.28 7.07 -11.71
CA LEU A 63 14.38 6.58 -10.88
C LEU A 63 14.28 7.09 -9.44
N GLU A 64 13.72 8.29 -9.25
CA GLU A 64 13.53 8.89 -7.92
C GLU A 64 12.60 8.06 -7.00
N PHE A 65 11.77 7.18 -7.58
CA PHE A 65 10.85 6.34 -6.80
C PHE A 65 11.46 5.00 -6.37
N GLN A 66 12.59 4.59 -6.94
CA GLN A 66 13.24 3.31 -6.66
C GLN A 66 13.67 3.22 -5.19
N ASP A 67 14.32 4.27 -4.68
CA ASP A 67 14.79 4.33 -3.28
C ASP A 67 13.71 4.83 -2.30
N THR A 68 12.51 5.13 -2.78
CA THR A 68 11.39 5.62 -1.95
C THR A 68 10.23 4.62 -1.95
N LEU A 69 9.26 4.80 -2.85
CA LEU A 69 8.03 3.99 -2.92
C LEU A 69 8.32 2.51 -3.22
N PHE A 70 9.37 2.24 -3.99
CA PHE A 70 9.76 0.88 -4.41
C PHE A 70 11.00 0.35 -3.68
N SER A 71 11.39 0.99 -2.58
CA SER A 71 12.49 0.49 -1.73
C SER A 71 12.05 -0.77 -0.97
N PRO A 72 12.98 -1.67 -0.57
CA PRO A 72 12.63 -2.85 0.21
C PRO A 72 11.90 -2.54 1.52
N ALA A 73 12.13 -1.34 2.08
CA ALA A 73 11.46 -0.89 3.30
C ALA A 73 9.95 -0.74 3.13
N SER A 74 9.45 -0.51 1.91
CA SER A 74 8.03 -0.31 1.62
C SER A 74 7.19 -1.56 1.95
N MET A 75 7.76 -2.76 1.87
CA MET A 75 7.08 -4.02 2.23
C MET A 75 6.66 -4.10 3.71
N THR A 76 7.41 -3.39 4.57
CA THR A 76 7.18 -3.36 6.03
C THR A 76 6.47 -2.10 6.51
N LEU A 77 6.28 -1.11 5.63
CA LEU A 77 5.70 0.17 5.97
C LEU A 77 4.17 0.05 6.11
N GLU A 78 3.68 0.19 7.33
CA GLU A 78 2.25 0.19 7.62
C GLU A 78 1.71 1.61 7.83
N ARG A 79 1.01 2.18 6.84
CA ARG A 79 0.50 3.57 6.89
C ARG A 79 -0.35 3.88 8.12
N SER A 80 -1.13 2.90 8.57
CA SER A 80 -2.07 3.03 9.68
C SER A 80 -1.41 3.25 11.05
N VAL A 81 -0.11 2.95 11.19
CA VAL A 81 0.65 3.14 12.44
C VAL A 81 1.69 4.25 12.34
N GLN A 82 1.80 4.91 11.18
CA GLN A 82 2.71 6.05 10.99
C GLN A 82 2.11 7.35 11.52
N SER A 83 3.00 8.31 11.83
CA SER A 83 2.56 9.66 12.19
C SER A 83 1.88 10.36 11.01
N LYS A 84 1.13 11.43 11.30
CA LYS A 84 0.46 12.24 10.27
C LYS A 84 1.47 12.83 9.28
N GLU A 85 2.57 13.34 9.81
CA GLU A 85 3.64 13.99 9.04
C GLU A 85 4.35 12.99 8.11
N VAL A 86 4.54 11.74 8.56
CA VAL A 86 5.09 10.67 7.70
C VAL A 86 4.11 10.32 6.59
N ASN A 87 2.82 10.19 6.90
CA ASN A 87 1.80 9.91 5.91
C ASN A 87 1.65 11.03 4.87
N GLU A 88 1.76 12.30 5.28
CA GLU A 88 1.73 13.44 4.36
C GLU A 88 2.92 13.44 3.38
N LYS A 89 4.12 13.06 3.85
CA LYS A 89 5.28 12.88 2.95
C LYS A 89 5.07 11.75 1.96
N LEU A 90 4.50 10.63 2.42
CA LEU A 90 4.16 9.51 1.56
C LEU A 90 3.11 9.89 0.52
N ASP A 91 2.08 10.64 0.90
CA ASP A 91 1.04 11.15 -0.02
C ASP A 91 1.61 12.07 -1.09
N ALA A 92 2.56 12.94 -0.73
CA ALA A 92 3.25 13.79 -1.71
C ALA A 92 4.05 12.94 -2.72
N GLY A 93 4.78 11.91 -2.24
CA GLY A 93 5.51 10.98 -3.11
C GLY A 93 4.58 10.20 -4.05
N ILE A 94 3.48 9.65 -3.54
CA ILE A 94 2.48 8.92 -4.33
C ILE A 94 1.84 9.86 -5.37
N SER A 95 1.47 11.08 -4.99
CA SER A 95 0.86 12.04 -5.90
C SER A 95 1.78 12.43 -7.05
N LEU A 96 3.08 12.62 -6.75
CA LEU A 96 4.09 12.89 -7.77
C LEU A 96 4.25 11.70 -8.72
N PHE A 97 4.37 10.48 -8.18
CA PHE A 97 4.46 9.26 -8.99
C PHE A 97 3.26 9.12 -9.94
N LEU A 98 2.04 9.26 -9.43
CA LEU A 98 0.82 9.15 -10.24
C LEU A 98 0.71 10.24 -11.31
N THR A 99 1.16 11.46 -11.00
CA THR A 99 1.20 12.57 -11.98
C THR A 99 2.17 12.26 -13.12
N ARG A 100 3.32 11.65 -12.82
CA ARG A 100 4.30 11.20 -13.82
C ARG A 100 3.79 10.01 -14.63
N LEU A 101 3.01 9.15 -14.02
CA LEU A 101 2.45 7.95 -14.65
C LEU A 101 1.27 8.27 -15.60
N CYS A 102 0.52 9.33 -15.31
CA CYS A 102 -0.70 9.72 -16.03
C CYS A 102 -0.58 9.71 -17.58
N PRO A 103 0.50 10.17 -18.22
CA PRO A 103 0.62 10.16 -19.68
C PRO A 103 0.68 8.77 -20.33
N TYR A 104 0.85 7.70 -19.55
CA TYR A 104 1.02 6.33 -20.04
C TYR A 104 -0.23 5.45 -19.85
N PHE A 105 -1.34 6.03 -19.38
CA PHE A 105 -2.64 5.37 -19.16
C PHE A 105 -3.79 6.18 -19.77
#